data_AF-A0A9P5NGB0-F1
#
_entry.id   AF-A0A9P5NGB0-F1
#
_cell.length_a   1.000
_cell.length_b   1.000
_cell.length_c   1.000
_cell.angle_alpha   90.00
_cell.angle_beta   90.00
_cell.angle_gamma   90.00
#
_symmetry.space_group_name_H-M   'P 1'
#
loop_
_entity.id
_entity.type
_entity.pdbx_description
1 polymer ?
#
loop_
_entity_poly.entity_id
_entity_poly.type
_entity_poly.pdbx_seq_one_letter_code
_entity_poly.pdbx_strand_id
1 'polypeptide(L)'
;MSVVYISALLRLGKKYEIDFFVDQALKCLRFDHPTTLTKWQCIAMPNQYKKIARTECSEGEDNDDMEDIIALSNKHDIPSILHAAYLRLILTYSLETIVSESHTPGLSREDRDKCIVGWDKLSAELRKRRTLWLQGKDLLPAEGCLTSNACRMRQWKAMDNFNLWKDFDDNAENFSALPKQELAVFCSKCAKVVRGRHDEIREEMWQNLPTYFQLEKWEDLKDFDK
;
A
#
# COMPACT_ATOMS: atom_id res chain seq x y z
N MET A 1 10.25 17.87 0.73
CA MET A 1 11.42 17.83 -0.17
C MET A 1 10.93 17.32 -1.52
N SER A 2 11.01 18.08 -2.60
CA SER A 2 10.45 17.64 -3.89
C SER A 2 11.25 16.47 -4.47
N VAL A 3 10.65 15.70 -5.38
CA VAL A 3 11.33 14.60 -6.08
C VAL A 3 12.55 15.10 -6.86
N VAL A 4 12.45 16.28 -7.48
CA VAL A 4 13.59 16.95 -8.14
C VAL A 4 14.76 17.15 -7.18
N TYR A 5 14.49 17.60 -5.95
CA TYR A 5 15.53 17.81 -4.94
C TYR A 5 16.12 16.48 -4.45
N ILE A 6 15.28 15.45 -4.24
CA ILE A 6 15.74 14.10 -3.88
C ILE A 6 16.65 13.53 -4.98
N SER A 7 16.26 13.70 -6.26
CA SER A 7 17.09 13.31 -7.40
C SER A 7 18.44 14.03 -7.43
N ALA A 8 18.45 15.34 -7.15
CA ALA A 8 19.68 16.12 -7.07
C ALA A 8 20.60 15.60 -5.95
N LEU A 9 20.05 15.33 -4.76
CA LEU A 9 20.81 14.74 -3.65
C LEU A 9 21.42 13.39 -4.03
N LEU A 10 20.64 12.48 -4.63
CA LEU A 10 21.15 11.16 -5.06
C LEU A 10 22.25 11.30 -6.11
N ARG A 11 22.08 12.18 -7.10
CA ARG A 11 23.08 12.39 -8.16
C ARG A 11 24.37 12.99 -7.62
N LEU A 12 24.29 14.03 -6.80
CA LEU A 12 25.46 14.69 -6.22
C LEU A 12 26.14 13.80 -5.20
N GLY A 13 25.36 13.13 -4.33
CA GLY A 13 25.84 12.18 -3.34
C GLY A 13 26.64 11.05 -3.96
N LYS A 14 26.09 10.38 -4.99
CA LYS A 14 26.80 9.32 -5.71
C LYS A 14 28.02 9.83 -6.49
N LYS A 15 27.90 10.97 -7.17
CA LYS A 15 29.00 11.50 -8.02
C LYS A 15 30.22 11.95 -7.22
N TYR A 16 30.00 12.51 -6.04
CA TYR A 16 31.05 13.11 -5.22
C TYR A 16 31.29 12.34 -3.90
N GLU A 17 30.72 11.15 -3.77
CA GLU A 17 30.86 10.29 -2.58
C GLU A 17 30.47 11.01 -1.27
N ILE A 18 29.36 11.75 -1.31
CA ILE A 18 28.81 12.47 -0.16
C ILE A 18 27.68 11.63 0.43
N ASP A 19 28.03 10.70 1.32
CA ASP A 19 27.09 9.77 1.97
C ASP A 19 25.91 10.49 2.61
N PHE A 20 26.15 11.65 3.22
CA PHE A 20 25.11 12.47 3.84
C PHE A 20 23.96 12.81 2.88
N PHE A 21 24.24 13.12 1.61
CA PHE A 21 23.20 13.42 0.62
C PHE A 21 22.40 12.18 0.23
N VAL A 22 23.07 11.04 0.09
CA VAL A 22 22.43 9.76 -0.23
C VAL A 22 21.52 9.33 0.93
N ASP A 23 22.04 9.37 2.16
CA ASP A 23 21.30 9.03 3.37
C ASP A 23 20.07 9.93 3.57
N GLN A 24 20.22 11.23 3.34
CA GLN A 24 19.12 12.18 3.45
C GLN A 24 18.02 11.88 2.42
N ALA A 25 18.39 11.59 1.18
CA ALA A 25 17.44 11.20 0.13
C ALA A 25 16.72 9.89 0.46
N LEU A 26 17.45 8.85 0.86
CA LEU A 26 16.89 7.56 1.25
C LEU A 26 15.97 7.68 2.47
N LYS A 27 16.34 8.48 3.46
CA LYS A 27 15.51 8.74 4.64
C LYS A 27 14.16 9.34 4.25
N CYS A 28 14.13 10.26 3.28
CA CYS A 28 12.89 10.83 2.76
C CYS A 28 12.06 9.77 2.00
N LEU A 29 12.68 9.06 1.05
CA LEU A 29 12.01 8.05 0.23
C LEU A 29 11.40 6.92 1.07
N ARG A 30 12.18 6.32 1.98
CA ARG A 30 11.75 5.20 2.85
C ARG A 30 10.76 5.60 3.94
N PHE A 31 10.66 6.90 4.26
CA PHE A 31 9.64 7.38 5.20
C PHE A 31 8.25 7.32 4.55
N ASP A 32 8.14 7.79 3.31
CA ASP A 32 6.88 7.79 2.58
C ASP A 32 6.59 6.47 1.85
N HIS A 33 7.62 5.64 1.62
CA HIS A 33 7.50 4.31 1.01
C HIS A 33 8.15 3.24 1.89
N PRO A 34 7.53 2.91 3.03
CA PRO A 34 8.10 2.00 4.00
C PRO A 34 8.02 0.54 3.56
N THR A 35 8.94 -0.28 4.07
CA THR A 35 8.97 -1.74 3.85
C THR A 35 8.10 -2.53 4.84
N THR A 36 7.57 -1.88 5.87
CA THR A 36 6.83 -2.55 6.97
C THR A 36 5.41 -2.01 7.09
N LEU A 37 4.44 -2.90 7.33
CA LEU A 37 3.03 -2.52 7.47
C LEU A 37 2.81 -1.49 8.59
N THR A 38 3.49 -1.61 9.73
CA THR A 38 3.36 -0.65 10.84
C THR A 38 3.73 0.78 10.43
N LYS A 39 4.79 0.95 9.65
CA LYS A 39 5.19 2.27 9.13
C LYS A 39 4.21 2.76 8.05
N TRP A 40 3.69 1.86 7.20
CA TRP A 40 2.66 2.20 6.23
C TRP A 40 1.40 2.75 6.90
N GLN A 41 0.95 2.11 7.98
CA GLN A 41 -0.21 2.58 8.77
C GLN A 41 -0.02 3.96 9.40
N CYS A 42 1.22 4.42 9.55
CA CYS A 42 1.51 5.76 10.05
C CYS A 42 1.32 6.83 8.96
N ILE A 43 1.11 6.45 7.70
CA ILE A 43 0.80 7.33 6.58
C ILE A 43 -0.72 7.45 6.54
N ALA A 44 -1.22 8.67 6.76
CA ALA A 44 -2.65 8.90 6.97
C ALA A 44 -3.47 8.62 5.69
N MET A 45 -2.90 8.93 4.52
CA MET A 45 -3.51 8.72 3.21
C MET A 45 -2.42 8.39 2.18
N PRO A 46 -2.59 7.36 1.33
CA PRO A 46 -1.67 7.06 0.22
C PRO A 46 -1.40 8.23 -0.74
N ASN A 47 -2.33 9.14 -0.94
CA ASN A 47 -2.11 10.31 -1.79
C ASN A 47 -1.38 11.47 -1.08
N GLN A 48 -1.09 11.34 0.23
CA GLN A 48 -0.42 12.37 1.02
C GLN A 48 1.00 11.95 1.38
N TYR A 49 1.96 12.66 0.80
CA TYR A 49 3.36 12.58 1.20
C TYR A 49 3.63 13.43 2.44
N LYS A 50 4.42 12.92 3.39
CA LYS A 50 4.80 13.64 4.60
C LYS A 50 6.20 14.25 4.51
N LYS A 51 7.12 13.61 3.78
CA LYS A 51 8.50 14.08 3.61
C LYS A 51 8.76 14.55 2.19
N ILE A 52 8.15 13.91 1.21
CA ILE A 52 8.16 14.34 -0.18
C ILE A 52 7.16 15.50 -0.30
N ALA A 53 7.61 16.64 -0.82
CA ALA A 53 6.72 17.78 -1.04
C ALA A 53 6.13 17.61 -2.44
N ARG A 54 4.80 17.76 -2.56
CA ARG A 54 4.15 17.84 -3.86
C ARG A 54 4.73 19.01 -4.64
N THR A 55 5.02 18.78 -5.91
CA THR A 55 5.33 19.87 -6.83
C THR A 55 4.08 20.75 -6.97
N GLU A 56 4.19 22.05 -6.72
CA GLU A 56 3.09 22.99 -6.96
C GLU A 56 2.81 23.01 -8.46
N CYS A 57 1.74 22.36 -8.88
CA CYS A 57 1.26 22.44 -10.24
C CYS A 57 0.24 23.56 -10.38
N SER A 58 0.19 24.13 -11.59
CA SER A 58 -0.81 25.08 -12.02
C SER A 58 -2.20 24.54 -11.68
N GLU A 59 -3.12 25.43 -11.28
CA GLU A 59 -4.51 25.06 -10.96
C GLU A 59 -5.10 24.18 -12.08
N GLY A 60 -5.39 22.91 -11.76
CA GLY A 60 -6.04 21.95 -12.66
C GLY A 60 -5.17 20.76 -13.12
N GLU A 61 -3.88 20.73 -12.81
CA GLU A 61 -3.01 19.58 -13.08
C GLU A 61 -2.63 18.87 -11.78
N ASP A 62 -3.31 17.75 -11.48
CA ASP A 62 -2.87 16.82 -10.44
C ASP A 62 -1.64 16.07 -10.94
N ASN A 63 -0.46 16.70 -10.88
CA ASN A 63 0.79 16.00 -11.13
C ASN A 63 1.14 15.18 -9.88
N ASP A 64 0.90 13.88 -9.96
CA ASP A 64 1.34 12.99 -8.90
C ASP A 64 2.79 12.59 -9.13
N ASP A 65 3.64 12.98 -8.19
CA ASP A 65 5.07 12.69 -8.21
C ASP A 65 5.36 11.16 -8.14
N MET A 66 4.35 10.28 -8.04
CA MET A 66 4.48 8.83 -7.96
C MET A 66 5.26 8.19 -9.10
N GLU A 67 5.00 8.61 -10.35
CA GLU A 67 5.69 8.07 -11.52
C GLU A 67 7.17 8.43 -11.50
N ASP A 68 7.46 9.68 -11.14
CA ASP A 68 8.83 10.18 -10.96
C ASP A 68 9.55 9.44 -9.83
N ILE A 69 8.85 9.08 -8.75
CA ILE A 69 9.42 8.29 -7.66
C ILE A 69 9.80 6.88 -8.13
N ILE A 70 8.93 6.20 -8.87
CA ILE A 70 9.21 4.87 -9.43
C ILE A 70 10.39 4.95 -10.40
N ALA A 71 10.35 5.89 -11.34
CA ALA A 71 11.41 6.12 -12.31
C ALA A 71 12.74 6.45 -11.63
N LEU A 72 12.72 7.30 -10.60
CA LEU A 72 13.90 7.64 -9.79
C LEU A 72 14.47 6.41 -9.08
N SER A 73 13.61 5.57 -8.50
CA SER A 73 14.00 4.37 -7.76
C SER A 73 14.68 3.37 -8.68
N ASN A 74 14.10 3.12 -9.86
CA ASN A 74 14.71 2.27 -10.89
C ASN A 74 16.03 2.84 -11.38
N LYS A 75 16.10 4.15 -11.65
CA LYS A 75 17.32 4.83 -12.14
C LYS A 75 18.48 4.80 -11.15
N HIS A 76 18.19 4.82 -9.85
CA HIS A 76 19.21 4.86 -8.81
C HIS A 76 19.39 3.53 -8.08
N ASP A 77 18.76 2.45 -8.54
CA ASP A 77 18.80 1.12 -7.94
C ASP A 77 18.39 1.13 -6.47
N ILE A 78 17.19 1.66 -6.19
CA ILE A 78 16.59 1.74 -4.85
C ILE A 78 15.34 0.85 -4.81
N PRO A 79 15.47 -0.49 -4.96
CA PRO A 79 14.32 -1.37 -4.99
C PRO A 79 13.56 -1.41 -3.65
N SER A 80 14.18 -0.99 -2.54
CA SER A 80 13.54 -1.04 -1.20
C SER A 80 12.24 -0.27 -1.07
N ILE A 81 11.97 0.68 -1.97
CA ILE A 81 10.75 1.50 -1.93
C ILE A 81 9.71 1.13 -3.00
N LEU A 82 10.07 0.30 -3.97
CA LEU A 82 9.23 0.03 -5.15
C LEU A 82 7.91 -0.62 -4.79
N HIS A 83 7.90 -1.58 -3.85
CA HIS A 83 6.70 -2.29 -3.43
C HIS A 83 5.62 -1.35 -2.89
N ALA A 84 6.00 -0.43 -2.01
CA ALA A 84 5.10 0.55 -1.44
C ALA A 84 4.73 1.64 -2.45
N ALA A 85 5.63 2.00 -3.37
CA ALA A 85 5.37 2.95 -4.45
C ALA A 85 4.32 2.39 -5.44
N TYR A 86 4.49 1.16 -5.92
CA TYR A 86 3.49 0.53 -6.80
C TYR A 86 2.16 0.32 -6.09
N LEU A 87 2.17 -0.11 -4.82
CA LEU A 87 0.94 -0.20 -4.03
C LEU A 87 0.24 1.16 -3.99
N ARG A 88 0.95 2.23 -3.65
CA ARG A 88 0.39 3.58 -3.61
C ARG A 88 -0.23 3.98 -4.95
N LEU A 89 0.46 3.68 -6.05
CA LEU A 89 0.01 3.98 -7.41
C LEU A 89 -1.32 3.28 -7.73
N ILE A 90 -1.43 1.99 -7.44
CA ILE A 90 -2.68 1.24 -7.64
C ILE A 90 -3.79 1.60 -6.63
N LEU A 91 -3.48 2.25 -5.51
CA LEU A 91 -4.50 2.76 -4.59
C LEU A 91 -5.02 4.15 -4.97
N THR A 92 -4.37 4.81 -5.94
CA THR A 92 -4.66 6.20 -6.29
C THR A 92 -5.27 6.31 -7.69
N TYR A 93 -4.85 5.45 -8.62
CA TYR A 93 -5.33 5.44 -9.99
C TYR A 93 -6.18 4.23 -10.29
N SER A 94 -7.19 4.41 -11.14
CA SER A 94 -7.92 3.26 -11.68
C SER A 94 -7.04 2.45 -12.64
N LEU A 95 -7.41 1.19 -12.85
CA LEU A 95 -6.72 0.35 -13.84
C LEU A 95 -6.72 0.97 -15.24
N GLU A 96 -7.80 1.65 -15.63
CA GLU A 96 -7.89 2.35 -16.93
C GLU A 96 -6.84 3.46 -17.05
N THR A 97 -6.67 4.26 -16.00
CA THR A 97 -5.65 5.32 -15.94
C THR A 97 -4.25 4.75 -16.03
N ILE A 98 -3.96 3.64 -15.34
CA ILE A 98 -2.66 2.96 -15.37
C ILE A 98 -2.37 2.38 -16.75
N VAL A 99 -3.37 1.82 -17.42
CA VAL A 99 -3.21 1.24 -18.77
C VAL A 99 -2.97 2.34 -19.81
N SER A 100 -3.58 3.51 -19.66
CA SER A 100 -3.47 4.62 -20.62
C SER A 100 -2.12 5.35 -20.52
N GLU A 101 -1.35 5.35 -21.62
CA GLU A 101 -0.04 6.04 -21.68
C GLU A 101 -0.16 7.56 -21.57
N SER A 102 -1.31 8.12 -21.97
CA SER A 102 -1.53 9.57 -21.93
C SER A 102 -1.71 10.11 -20.51
N HIS A 103 -2.17 9.26 -19.58
CA HIS A 103 -2.40 9.67 -18.20
C HIS A 103 -1.22 9.36 -17.29
N THR A 104 -0.32 8.47 -17.72
CA THR A 104 0.86 8.07 -16.95
C THR A 104 2.13 8.07 -17.79
N PRO A 105 2.53 9.21 -18.38
CA PRO A 105 3.63 9.27 -19.34
C PRO A 105 5.01 9.03 -18.71
N GLY A 106 5.15 9.14 -17.39
CA GLY A 106 6.38 8.92 -16.65
C GLY A 106 6.66 7.44 -16.32
N LEU A 107 5.64 6.57 -16.38
CA LEU A 107 5.84 5.13 -16.18
C LEU A 107 6.43 4.44 -17.40
N SER A 108 7.50 3.68 -17.19
CA SER A 108 8.01 2.75 -18.19
C SER A 108 6.98 1.64 -18.48
N ARG A 109 7.09 1.00 -19.65
CA ARG A 109 6.25 -0.15 -20.00
C ARG A 109 6.39 -1.29 -18.99
N GLU A 110 7.59 -1.56 -18.51
CA GLU A 110 7.85 -2.60 -17.51
C GLU A 110 7.17 -2.28 -16.17
N ASP A 111 7.25 -1.03 -15.72
CA ASP A 111 6.60 -0.59 -14.48
C ASP A 111 5.08 -0.67 -14.58
N ARG A 112 4.53 -0.31 -15.73
CA ARG A 112 3.11 -0.43 -16.03
C ARG A 112 2.64 -1.88 -15.98
N ASP A 113 3.39 -2.80 -16.61
CA ASP A 113 3.08 -4.23 -16.57
C ASP A 113 3.11 -4.77 -15.13
N LYS A 114 4.07 -4.34 -14.30
CA LYS A 114 4.11 -4.68 -12.86
C LYS A 114 2.88 -4.15 -12.12
N CYS A 115 2.45 -2.92 -12.36
CA CYS A 115 1.23 -2.36 -11.78
C CYS A 115 -0.02 -3.16 -12.17
N ILE A 116 -0.18 -3.48 -13.46
CA ILE A 116 -1.33 -4.24 -13.97
C ILE A 116 -1.38 -5.63 -13.35
N VAL A 117 -0.25 -6.36 -13.32
CA VAL A 117 -0.21 -7.69 -12.71
C VAL A 117 -0.39 -7.62 -11.19
N GLY A 118 0.19 -6.61 -10.55
CA GLY A 118 0.00 -6.34 -9.12
C GLY A 118 -1.46 -6.12 -8.78
N TRP A 119 -2.15 -5.29 -9.57
CA TRP A 119 -3.58 -5.03 -9.44
C TRP A 119 -4.41 -6.32 -9.51
N ASP A 120 -4.21 -7.11 -10.56
CA ASP A 120 -4.96 -8.36 -10.77
C ASP A 120 -4.72 -9.35 -9.63
N LYS A 121 -3.46 -9.61 -9.28
CA LYS A 121 -3.10 -10.56 -8.21
C LYS A 121 -3.63 -10.11 -6.85
N LEU A 122 -3.49 -8.83 -6.51
CA LEU A 122 -3.95 -8.29 -5.24
C LEU A 122 -5.48 -8.32 -5.16
N SER A 123 -6.17 -7.97 -6.24
CA SER A 123 -7.63 -8.07 -6.35
C SER A 123 -8.13 -9.51 -6.25
N ALA A 124 -7.43 -10.47 -6.87
CA ALA A 124 -7.74 -11.89 -6.77
C ALA A 124 -7.56 -12.41 -5.33
N GLU A 125 -6.48 -12.03 -4.66
CA GLU A 125 -6.23 -12.42 -3.27
C GLU A 125 -7.27 -11.80 -2.33
N LEU A 126 -7.63 -10.52 -2.48
CA LEU A 126 -8.69 -9.88 -1.70
C LEU A 126 -10.03 -10.61 -1.86
N ARG A 127 -10.45 -10.92 -3.09
CA ARG A 127 -11.67 -11.68 -3.37
C ARG A 127 -11.65 -13.05 -2.67
N LYS A 128 -10.54 -13.79 -2.80
CA LYS A 128 -10.34 -15.08 -2.14
C LYS A 128 -10.43 -14.97 -0.62
N ARG A 129 -9.76 -13.98 -0.01
CA ARG A 129 -9.78 -13.74 1.44
C ARG A 129 -11.16 -13.35 1.93
N ARG A 130 -11.88 -12.50 1.18
CA ARG A 130 -13.28 -12.15 1.44
C ARG A 130 -14.18 -13.38 1.42
N THR A 131 -14.05 -14.25 0.41
CA THR A 131 -14.81 -15.50 0.34
C THR A 131 -14.52 -16.42 1.53
N LEU A 132 -13.25 -16.62 1.87
CA LEU A 132 -12.85 -17.44 3.03
C LEU A 132 -13.38 -16.85 4.35
N TRP A 133 -13.38 -15.52 4.47
CA TRP A 133 -13.95 -14.84 5.64
C TRP A 133 -15.45 -15.12 5.80
N LEU A 134 -16.20 -15.06 4.70
CA LEU A 134 -17.64 -15.35 4.69
C LEU A 134 -17.96 -16.82 4.98
N GLN A 135 -17.09 -17.72 4.53
CA GLN A 135 -17.21 -19.16 4.78
C GLN A 135 -16.72 -19.57 6.17
N GLY A 136 -15.93 -18.73 6.83
CA GLY A 136 -15.28 -18.99 8.11
C GLY A 136 -16.27 -19.15 9.26
N LYS A 137 -16.83 -20.36 9.40
CA LYS A 137 -17.73 -20.73 10.51
C LYS A 137 -17.05 -20.63 11.87
N ASP A 138 -15.71 -20.66 11.89
CA ASP A 138 -14.88 -20.68 13.10
C ASP A 138 -14.52 -19.28 13.60
N LEU A 139 -14.79 -18.22 12.82
CA LEU A 139 -14.53 -16.85 13.27
C LEU A 139 -15.54 -16.42 14.32
N LEU A 140 -16.82 -16.72 14.06
CA LEU A 140 -17.95 -16.24 14.86
C LEU A 140 -19.04 -17.33 15.01
N PRO A 141 -19.57 -17.52 16.23
CA PRO A 141 -19.26 -16.77 17.44
C PRO A 141 -17.89 -17.14 18.04
N ALA A 142 -17.19 -16.15 18.59
CA ALA A 142 -16.01 -16.40 19.40
C ALA A 142 -16.38 -17.15 20.69
N GLU A 143 -15.44 -17.88 21.28
CA GLU A 143 -15.61 -18.50 22.59
C GLU A 143 -16.03 -17.45 23.64
N GLY A 144 -17.08 -17.75 24.41
CA GLY A 144 -17.65 -16.81 25.38
C GLY A 144 -18.49 -15.69 24.77
N CYS A 145 -18.93 -15.81 23.50
CA CYS A 145 -19.90 -14.89 22.93
C CYS A 145 -21.26 -14.99 23.63
N LEU A 146 -21.74 -13.88 24.19
CA LEU A 146 -23.06 -13.81 24.84
C LEU A 146 -24.22 -13.66 23.85
N THR A 147 -23.92 -13.36 22.58
CA THR A 147 -24.92 -13.01 21.54
C THR A 147 -24.61 -13.70 20.22
N SER A 148 -24.39 -15.02 20.27
CA SER A 148 -23.84 -15.82 19.16
C SER A 148 -24.50 -15.59 17.81
N ASN A 149 -25.84 -15.68 17.75
CA ASN A 149 -26.59 -15.47 16.51
C ASN A 149 -26.49 -14.02 16.01
N ALA A 150 -26.57 -13.04 16.92
CA ALA A 150 -26.49 -11.63 16.54
C ALA A 150 -25.08 -11.26 16.01
N CYS A 151 -24.01 -11.72 16.65
CA CYS A 151 -22.64 -11.46 16.17
C CYS A 151 -22.41 -12.09 14.79
N ARG A 152 -22.89 -13.32 14.56
CA ARG A 152 -22.80 -13.98 13.26
C ARG A 152 -23.59 -13.23 12.17
N MET A 153 -24.81 -12.80 12.47
CA MET A 153 -25.61 -12.01 11.52
C MET A 153 -24.98 -10.65 11.21
N ARG A 154 -24.35 -10.01 12.21
CA ARG A 154 -23.67 -8.71 12.03
C ARG A 154 -22.37 -8.81 11.25
N GLN A 155 -21.73 -9.99 11.21
CA GLN A 155 -20.52 -10.21 10.41
C GLN A 155 -20.72 -9.82 8.94
N TRP A 156 -21.82 -10.26 8.35
CA TRP A 156 -22.16 -9.98 6.96
C TRP A 156 -22.29 -8.49 6.69
N LYS A 157 -23.04 -7.78 7.55
CA LYS A 157 -23.26 -6.34 7.41
C LYS A 157 -22.01 -5.51 7.67
N ALA A 158 -21.18 -5.93 8.64
CA ALA A 158 -19.96 -5.21 8.99
C ALA A 158 -18.91 -5.27 7.88
N MET A 159 -18.87 -6.36 7.11
CA MET A 159 -17.89 -6.51 6.04
C MET A 159 -18.00 -5.46 4.95
N ASP A 160 -19.21 -5.01 4.62
CA ASP A 160 -19.41 -3.97 3.61
C ASP A 160 -18.77 -2.63 4.02
N ASN A 161 -18.52 -2.44 5.33
CA ASN A 161 -17.86 -1.25 5.85
C ASN A 161 -16.35 -1.41 6.00
N PHE A 162 -15.81 -2.64 5.95
CA PHE A 162 -14.37 -2.85 6.16
C PHE A 162 -13.62 -2.42 4.91
N ASN A 163 -12.76 -1.41 5.07
CA ASN A 163 -11.96 -0.84 3.99
C ASN A 163 -11.18 -1.90 3.20
N LEU A 164 -10.63 -2.92 3.87
CA LEU A 164 -9.91 -4.00 3.22
C LEU A 164 -10.70 -4.71 2.09
N TRP A 165 -12.04 -4.72 2.18
CA TRP A 165 -12.90 -5.41 1.21
C TRP A 165 -13.50 -4.49 0.15
N LYS A 166 -13.20 -3.19 0.20
CA LYS A 166 -13.61 -2.23 -0.83
C LYS A 166 -12.70 -2.37 -2.05
N ASP A 167 -13.27 -2.11 -3.23
CA ASP A 167 -12.52 -2.10 -4.48
C ASP A 167 -11.46 -0.99 -4.46
N PHE A 168 -10.40 -1.18 -5.26
CA PHE A 168 -9.24 -0.28 -5.27
C PHE A 168 -9.55 1.10 -5.84
N ASP A 169 -10.55 1.22 -6.71
CA ASP A 169 -10.87 2.46 -7.43
C ASP A 169 -11.34 3.61 -6.52
N ASP A 170 -11.65 3.35 -5.24
CA ASP A 170 -12.23 4.35 -4.32
C ASP A 170 -11.65 4.30 -2.90
N ASN A 171 -10.56 3.55 -2.65
CA ASN A 171 -10.12 3.32 -1.28
C ASN A 171 -8.62 3.35 -1.02
N ALA A 172 -8.14 4.54 -0.71
CA ALA A 172 -6.79 4.78 -0.20
C ALA A 172 -6.57 4.14 1.20
N GLU A 173 -7.61 3.70 1.90
CA GLU A 173 -7.47 3.06 3.23
C GLU A 173 -7.35 1.54 3.17
N ASN A 174 -7.09 0.98 1.99
CA ASN A 174 -6.71 -0.43 1.86
C ASN A 174 -5.41 -0.64 2.66
N PHE A 175 -5.41 -1.65 3.54
CA PHE A 175 -4.39 -1.86 4.56
C PHE A 175 -4.39 -0.88 5.75
N SER A 176 -5.49 -0.19 6.07
CA SER A 176 -5.67 0.50 7.36
C SER A 176 -6.16 -0.44 8.46
N ALA A 177 -5.87 -0.12 9.73
CA ALA A 177 -6.39 -0.90 10.85
C ALA A 177 -7.91 -0.70 11.00
N LEU A 178 -8.62 -1.73 11.48
CA LEU A 178 -10.07 -1.60 11.70
C LEU A 178 -10.36 -0.53 12.77
N PRO A 179 -11.13 0.51 12.44
CA PRO A 179 -11.57 1.50 13.43
C PRO A 179 -12.37 0.83 14.55
N LYS A 180 -12.31 1.40 15.77
CA LYS A 180 -13.07 0.88 16.91
C LYS A 180 -14.58 0.91 16.64
N GLN A 181 -15.05 1.89 15.88
CA GLN A 181 -16.43 2.11 15.50
C GLN A 181 -16.97 0.94 14.66
N GLU A 182 -16.19 0.47 13.68
CA GLU A 182 -16.55 -0.69 12.85
C GLU A 182 -16.68 -1.99 13.66
N LEU A 183 -15.99 -2.06 14.81
CA LEU A 183 -16.03 -3.22 15.70
C LEU A 183 -17.14 -3.12 16.76
N ALA A 184 -17.78 -1.96 16.93
CA ALA A 184 -18.79 -1.73 17.96
C ALA A 184 -20.07 -2.56 17.75
N VAL A 185 -20.29 -3.07 16.54
CA VAL A 185 -21.41 -3.95 16.21
C VAL A 185 -21.25 -5.35 16.83
N PHE A 186 -20.04 -5.77 17.20
CA PHE A 186 -19.77 -7.08 17.81
C PHE A 186 -19.72 -6.99 19.33
N CYS A 187 -19.97 -8.10 20.02
CA CYS A 187 -19.59 -8.19 21.44
C CYS A 187 -18.07 -8.15 21.58
N SER A 188 -17.55 -7.80 22.76
CA SER A 188 -16.11 -7.59 22.99
C SER A 188 -15.23 -8.79 22.61
N LYS A 189 -15.71 -10.03 22.85
CA LYS A 189 -15.00 -11.27 22.48
C LYS A 189 -14.91 -11.43 20.97
N CYS A 190 -16.03 -11.30 20.26
CA CYS A 190 -16.10 -11.37 18.81
C CYS A 190 -15.32 -10.23 18.14
N ALA A 191 -15.40 -9.01 18.66
CA ALA A 191 -14.64 -7.86 18.17
C ALA A 191 -13.12 -8.11 18.22
N LYS A 192 -12.63 -8.76 19.29
CA LYS A 192 -11.21 -9.13 19.42
C LYS A 192 -10.79 -10.15 18.36
N VAL A 193 -11.59 -11.19 18.14
CA VAL A 193 -11.30 -12.22 17.12
C VAL A 193 -11.35 -11.63 15.71
N VAL A 194 -12.37 -10.82 15.40
CA VAL A 194 -12.50 -10.12 14.11
C VAL A 194 -11.30 -9.21 13.87
N ARG A 195 -10.90 -8.40 14.85
CA ARG A 195 -9.71 -7.54 14.72
C ARG A 195 -8.45 -8.36 14.48
N GLY A 196 -8.22 -9.40 15.29
CA GLY A 196 -7.06 -10.27 15.15
C GLY A 196 -6.97 -10.87 13.75
N ARG A 197 -8.07 -11.45 13.26
CA ARG A 197 -8.09 -12.04 11.92
C ARG A 197 -7.90 -11.02 10.80
N HIS A 198 -8.48 -9.83 10.94
CA HIS A 198 -8.29 -8.75 9.96
C HIS A 198 -6.83 -8.30 9.90
N ASP A 199 -6.19 -8.14 11.07
CA ASP A 199 -4.79 -7.72 11.15
C ASP A 199 -3.85 -8.81 10.62
N GLU A 200 -4.13 -10.09 10.88
CA GLU A 200 -3.43 -11.23 10.29
C GLU A 200 -3.49 -11.19 8.76
N ILE A 201 -4.67 -11.02 8.16
CA ILE A 201 -4.82 -10.99 6.70
C ILE A 201 -4.03 -9.83 6.10
N ARG A 202 -4.06 -8.65 6.71
CA ARG A 202 -3.30 -7.49 6.24
C ARG A 202 -1.80 -7.72 6.30
N GLU A 203 -1.31 -8.29 7.40
CA GLU A 203 0.10 -8.63 7.54
C GLU A 203 0.53 -9.67 6.51
N GLU A 204 -0.24 -10.75 6.35
CA GLU A 204 0.02 -11.78 5.33
C GLU A 204 0.05 -11.20 3.91
N MET A 205 -0.90 -10.33 3.57
CA MET A 205 -0.93 -9.67 2.27
C MET A 205 0.25 -8.70 2.09
N TRP A 206 0.63 -7.97 3.13
CA TRP A 206 1.78 -7.06 3.09
C TRP A 206 3.09 -7.83 2.87
N GLN A 207 3.28 -8.96 3.56
CA GLN A 207 4.47 -9.81 3.37
C GLN A 207 4.54 -10.40 1.95
N ASN A 208 3.39 -10.64 1.31
CA ASN A 208 3.32 -11.14 -0.06
C ASN A 208 3.33 -10.06 -1.15
N LEU A 209 3.31 -8.77 -0.77
CA LEU A 209 3.31 -7.63 -1.70
C LEU A 209 4.38 -7.73 -2.81
N PRO A 210 5.64 -8.15 -2.53
CA PRO A 210 6.63 -8.39 -3.59
C PRO A 210 6.16 -9.31 -4.70
N THR A 211 5.53 -10.42 -4.33
CA THR A 211 5.11 -11.46 -5.27
C THR A 211 3.97 -10.99 -6.18
N TYR A 212 3.16 -10.04 -5.71
CA TYR A 212 2.10 -9.44 -6.51
C TYR A 212 2.68 -8.57 -7.62
N PHE A 213 3.67 -7.73 -7.31
CA PHE A 213 4.33 -6.84 -8.27
C PHE A 213 5.51 -7.45 -9.03
N GLN A 214 5.76 -8.77 -8.88
CA GLN A 214 6.90 -9.47 -9.50
C GLN A 214 8.26 -8.88 -9.09
N LEU A 215 8.38 -8.47 -7.82
CA LEU A 215 9.59 -7.93 -7.25
C LEU A 215 10.29 -8.95 -6.34
N GLU A 216 11.56 -8.69 -6.06
CA GLU A 216 12.34 -9.42 -5.06
C GLU A 216 11.71 -9.31 -3.67
N LYS A 217 11.90 -10.35 -2.85
CA LYS A 217 11.35 -10.39 -1.49
C LYS A 217 12.01 -9.33 -0.62
N TRP A 218 11.29 -8.88 0.42
CA TRP A 218 11.76 -7.86 1.36
C TRP A 218 13.15 -8.12 1.95
N GLU A 219 13.45 -9.39 2.24
CA GLU A 219 14.71 -9.89 2.82
C GLU A 219 15.89 -9.83 1.85
N ASP A 220 15.63 -9.82 0.55
CA ASP A 220 16.64 -9.83 -0.50
C ASP A 220 16.96 -8.42 -1.02
N LEU A 221 16.19 -7.39 -0.62
CA LEU A 221 16.32 -6.02 -1.13
C LEU A 221 17.63 -5.38 -0.67
N LYS A 222 18.41 -4.90 -1.64
CA LYS A 222 19.62 -4.13 -1.41
C LYS A 222 19.63 -2.92 -2.33
N ASP A 223 19.72 -1.74 -1.73
CA ASP A 223 19.84 -0.50 -2.48
C ASP A 223 21.29 -0.29 -2.90
N PHE A 224 21.49 0.12 -4.16
CA PHE A 224 22.78 0.42 -4.78
C PHE A 224 23.67 -0.78 -5.13
N ASP A 225 23.11 -1.99 -5.22
CA ASP A 225 23.85 -3.24 -5.45
C ASP A 225 23.95 -3.68 -6.93
N LYS A 226 23.75 -2.77 -7.89
CA LYS A 226 23.90 -3.05 -9.33
C LYS A 226 25.09 -2.31 -9.96
#